data_AF-A0A930DN20-F1
#
_entry.id   AF-A0A930DN20-F1
#
_cell.length_a   1.000
_cell.length_b   1.000
_cell.length_c   1.000
_cell.angle_alpha   90.00
_cell.angle_beta   90.00
_cell.angle_gamma   90.00
#
_symmetry.space_group_name_H-M   'P 1'
#
loop_
_entity.id
_entity.type
_entity.pdbx_description
1 polymer ?
#
loop_
_entity_poly.entity_id
_entity_poly.type
_entity_poly.pdbx_seq_one_letter_code
_entity_poly.pdbx_strand_id
1 'polypeptide(L)' 'MKIENVNNVEGLFNLLNGLKGKVELISEEGDRINLKSKLSQMLIMSQMLDKAYIKELELIVHEPEDMKKVVEFMMGDAHN' A
#
# COMPACT_ATOMS: atom_id res chain seq x y z
N MET A 1 -2.66 9.25 -3.33
CA MET A 1 -3.68 8.48 -4.10
C MET A 1 -4.45 7.62 -3.12
N LYS A 2 -5.77 7.49 -3.27
CA LYS A 2 -6.60 6.65 -2.41
C LYS A 2 -6.78 5.28 -3.04
N ILE A 3 -6.61 4.23 -2.26
CA ILE A 3 -6.72 2.82 -2.67
C ILE A 3 -7.74 2.14 -1.77
N GLU A 4 -8.66 1.40 -2.39
CA GLU A 4 -9.74 0.69 -1.71
C GLU A 4 -9.71 -0.79 -2.12
N ASN A 5 -10.25 -1.67 -1.27
CA ASN A 5 -10.45 -3.11 -1.55
C ASN A 5 -9.17 -3.91 -1.89
N VAL A 6 -8.09 -3.71 -1.14
CA VAL A 6 -6.86 -4.50 -1.30
C VAL A 6 -7.06 -5.92 -0.78
N ASN A 7 -7.32 -6.86 -1.68
CA ASN A 7 -7.46 -8.28 -1.35
C ASN A 7 -6.12 -9.04 -1.46
N ASN A 8 -5.20 -8.56 -2.32
CA ASN A 8 -3.89 -9.18 -2.54
C ASN A 8 -2.79 -8.49 -1.73
N VAL A 9 -2.79 -8.77 -0.42
CA VAL A 9 -1.85 -8.18 0.54
C VAL A 9 -0.39 -8.58 0.25
N GLU A 10 -0.15 -9.82 -0.16
CA GLU A 10 1.19 -10.31 -0.50
C GLU A 10 1.74 -9.60 -1.75
N GLY A 11 0.91 -9.45 -2.79
CA GLY A 11 1.25 -8.69 -3.99
C GLY A 11 1.60 -7.24 -3.69
N LEU A 12 0.82 -6.59 -2.81
CA LEU A 12 1.09 -5.22 -2.37
C LEU A 12 2.47 -5.09 -1.71
N PHE A 13 2.85 -6.02 -0.81
CA PHE A 13 4.17 -5.96 -0.17
C PHE A 13 5.31 -6.24 -1.14
N ASN A 14 5.14 -7.18 -2.07
CA ASN A 14 6.13 -7.45 -3.11
C ASN A 14 6.35 -6.22 -4.00
N LEU A 15 5.28 -5.53 -4.37
CA LEU A 15 5.35 -4.24 -5.05
C LEU A 15 6.12 -3.22 -4.22
N LEU A 16 5.69 -2.95 -2.98
CA LEU A 16 6.29 -1.94 -2.09
C LEU A 16 7.79 -2.16 -1.87
N ASN A 17 8.22 -3.41 -1.73
CA ASN A 17 9.63 -3.76 -1.58
C ASN A 17 10.44 -3.52 -2.87
N GLY A 18 9.82 -3.62 -4.05
CA GLY A 18 10.44 -3.36 -5.35
C GLY A 18 10.44 -1.89 -5.77
N LEU A 19 9.79 -1.00 -5.02
CA LEU A 19 9.83 0.44 -5.27
C LEU A 19 11.15 1.04 -4.76
N LYS A 20 11.70 2.01 -5.48
CA LYS A 20 12.95 2.68 -5.10
C LYS A 20 12.68 3.77 -4.06
N GLY A 21 11.66 4.57 -4.30
CA GLY A 21 11.27 5.72 -3.50
C GLY A 21 10.74 5.36 -2.11
N LYS A 22 10.49 6.40 -1.32
CA LYS A 22 9.69 6.30 -0.10
C LYS A 22 8.22 6.11 -0.48
N VAL A 23 7.54 5.30 0.32
CA VAL A 23 6.09 5.12 0.25
C VAL A 23 5.54 5.29 1.64
N GLU A 24 4.59 6.20 1.78
CA GLU A 24 3.99 6.56 3.05
C GLU A 24 2.48 6.36 3.00
N LEU A 25 1.94 5.79 4.06
CA LEU A 25 0.51 5.82 4.37
C LEU A 25 0.21 7.08 5.17
N ILE A 26 -0.87 7.76 4.81
CA ILE A 26 -1.41 8.87 5.57
C ILE A 26 -2.68 8.43 6.32
N SER A 27 -2.74 8.69 7.63
CA SER A 27 -3.95 8.53 8.44
C SER A 27 -4.88 9.73 8.25
N GLU A 28 -6.17 9.59 8.60
CA GLU A 28 -7.11 10.72 8.61
C GLU A 28 -6.67 11.87 9.53
N GLU A 29 -5.87 11.56 10.56
CA GLU A 29 -5.29 12.52 11.50
C GLU A 29 -4.01 13.20 10.96
N GLY A 30 -3.47 12.72 9.83
CA GLY A 30 -2.30 13.28 9.17
C GLY A 30 -0.97 12.62 9.53
N ASP A 31 -0.97 11.51 10.27
CA ASP A 31 0.24 10.73 10.54
C ASP A 31 0.83 10.17 9.26
N ARG A 32 2.15 10.02 9.22
CA ARG A 32 2.86 9.45 8.08
C ARG A 32 3.58 8.18 8.49
N ILE A 33 3.16 7.05 7.92
CA ILE A 33 3.72 5.74 8.23
C ILE A 33 4.46 5.22 7.01
N ASN A 34 5.76 4.94 7.15
CA ASN A 34 6.57 4.38 6.06
C ASN A 34 6.23 2.91 5.78
N LEU A 35 5.65 2.62 4.62
CA LEU A 35 5.20 1.28 4.23
C LEU A 35 6.30 0.32 3.79
N LYS A 36 7.54 0.81 3.64
CA LYS A 36 8.72 -0.02 3.39
C LYS A 36 9.35 -0.54 4.69
N SER A 37 8.93 -0.02 5.85
CA SER A 37 9.36 -0.52 7.14
C SER A 37 8.76 -1.89 7.41
N LYS A 38 9.59 -2.90 7.70
CA LYS A 38 9.11 -4.25 8.06
C LYS A 38 8.12 -4.23 9.24
N LEU A 39 8.32 -3.33 10.21
CA LEU A 39 7.41 -3.19 11.35
C LEU A 39 6.04 -2.65 10.91
N SER A 40 6.01 -1.67 10.02
CA SER A 40 4.76 -1.14 9.46
C SER A 40 4.06 -2.17 8.57
N GLN A 41 4.82 -2.97 7.81
CA GLN A 41 4.29 -4.08 7.03
C GLN A 41 3.64 -5.14 7.93
N MET A 42 4.31 -5.53 9.03
CA MET A 42 3.75 -6.46 10.01
C MET A 42 2.47 -5.93 10.67
N LEU A 43 2.42 -4.64 11.00
CA LEU A 43 1.23 -4.01 11.58
C LEU A 43 0.04 -4.08 10.62
N ILE A 44 0.26 -3.75 9.35
CA ILE A 44 -0.78 -3.80 8.31
C ILE A 44 -1.25 -5.23 8.05
N MET A 45 -0.33 -6.20 8.04
CA MET A 45 -0.70 -7.62 7.95
C MET A 45 -1.63 -8.04 9.09
N SER A 46 -1.32 -7.62 10.33
CA SER A 46 -2.18 -7.92 11.49
C SER A 46 -3.58 -7.33 11.33
N GLN A 47 -3.69 -6.08 10.88
CA GLN A 47 -4.99 -5.43 10.68
C GLN A 47 -5.81 -6.11 9.56
N MET A 48 -5.16 -6.54 8.48
CA MET A 48 -5.80 -7.27 7.38
C MET A 48 -6.30 -8.66 7.80
N LEU A 49 -5.60 -9.33 8.73
CA LEU A 49 -5.99 -10.65 9.25
C LEU A 49 -7.25 -10.59 10.14
N ASP A 50 -7.45 -9.49 10.86
CA ASP A 50 -8.60 -9.29 11.75
C ASP A 50 -9.92 -8.94 11.01
N LYS A 51 -9.97 -9.08 9.68
CA LYS A 51 -11.10 -8.67 8.81
C LYS A 51 -11.48 -7.19 8.93
N ALA A 52 -10.64 -6.36 9.53
CA ALA A 52 -10.70 -4.93 9.35
C ALA A 52 -10.21 -4.66 7.92
N TYR A 53 -11.10 -4.83 6.95
CA TYR A 53 -10.91 -4.31 5.60
C TYR A 53 -10.38 -2.90 5.76
N ILE A 54 -9.14 -2.65 5.34
CA ILE A 54 -8.70 -1.27 5.25
C ILE A 54 -9.52 -0.66 4.12
N LYS A 55 -10.58 0.04 4.53
CA LYS A 55 -11.61 0.55 3.64
C LYS A 55 -11.03 1.60 2.70
N GLU A 56 -10.02 2.31 3.16
CA GLU A 56 -9.33 3.35 2.41
C GLU A 56 -7.87 3.49 2.88
N LEU A 57 -6.93 3.45 1.94
CA LEU A 57 -5.51 3.72 2.16
C LEU A 57 -5.10 4.94 1.33
N GLU A 58 -4.59 5.98 1.97
CA GLU A 58 -3.98 7.09 1.24
C GLU A 58 -2.46 6.89 1.12
N LEU A 59 -1.99 6.70 -0.11
CA LEU A 59 -0.57 6.53 -0.42
C LEU A 59 0.07 7.78 -1.01
N ILE A 60 1.25 8.11 -0.50
CA ILE A 60 2.20 9.02 -1.13
C ILE A 60 3.36 8.22 -1.71
N VAL A 61 3.55 8.35 -3.03
CA VAL A 61 4.68 7.80 -3.76
C VAL A 61 5.54 8.97 -4.23
N HIS A 62 6.82 8.95 -3.87
CA HIS A 62 7.71 10.09 -4.13
C HIS A 62 8.38 10.03 -5.51
N GLU A 63 8.46 8.85 -6.12
CA GLU A 63 9.15 8.64 -7.40
C GLU A 63 8.16 8.42 -8.55
N PRO A 64 8.28 9.16 -9.68
CA PRO A 64 7.37 9.00 -10.83
C PRO A 64 7.39 7.60 -11.46
N GLU A 65 8.56 6.94 -11.46
CA GLU A 65 8.71 5.56 -11.98
C GLU A 65 7.93 4.55 -11.13
N ASP A 66 7.92 4.75 -9.82
CA ASP A 66 7.26 3.88 -8.87
C ASP A 66 5.74 4.09 -8.89
N MET A 67 5.29 5.32 -9.13
CA MET A 67 3.88 5.62 -9.33
C MET A 67 3.26 4.78 -10.46
N LYS A 68 3.99 4.60 -11.57
CA LYS A 68 3.52 3.75 -12.69
C LYS A 68 3.29 2.31 -12.26
N LYS A 69 4.25 1.71 -11.55
CA LYS A 69 4.15 0.34 -11.04
C LYS A 69 2.99 0.17 -10.06
N VAL A 70 2.75 1.17 -9.21
CA VAL A 70 1.61 1.16 -8.28
C VAL A 70 0.29 1.20 -9.05
N VAL A 71 0.17 2.06 -10.05
CA VAL A 71 -1.05 2.12 -10.88
C VAL A 71 -1.27 0.82 -11.66
N GLU A 72 -0.22 0.26 -12.26
CA GLU A 72 -0.29 -1.02 -12.98
C GLU A 72 -0.76 -2.17 -12.09
N PHE A 73 -0.23 -2.25 -10.85
CA PHE A 73 -0.68 -3.24 -9.86
C PHE A 73 -2.18 -3.10 -9.54
N MET A 74 -2.63 -1.87 -9.31
CA MET A 74 -4.04 -1.60 -8.99
C MET A 74 -4.99 -1.89 -10.16
N MET A 75 -4.55 -1.66 -11.40
CA MET A 75 -5.33 -1.97 -12.61
C MET A 75 -5.28 -3.45 -12.97
N GLY A 76 -4.18 -4.15 -12.67
CA GLY A 76 -4.01 -5.58 -12.94
C GLY A 76 -4.90 -6.48 -12.08
N ASP A 77 -5.16 -6.07 -10.83
CA ASP A 77 -6.09 -6.77 -9.93
C ASP A 77 -7.57 -6.62 -10.36
N ALA A 78 -7.92 -5.74 -11.31
CA ALA A 78 -9.28 -5.59 -11.84
C ALA A 78 -9.65 -6.64 -12.92
N HIS A 79 -8.73 -7.56 -13.25
CA HIS A 79 -8.90 -8.59 -14.29
C HIS A 79 -8.72 -10.03 -13.81
N ASN A 80 -8.76 -10.29 -12.49
CA ASN A 80 -8.87 -11.64 -11.92
C ASN A 80 -10.07 -11.78 -10.99
#